data_AF-C9WMD8-F1
#
_entry.id   AF-C9WMD8-F1
#
_cell.length_a   1.000
_cell.length_b   1.000
_cell.length_c   1.000
_cell.angle_alpha   90.00
_cell.angle_beta   90.00
_cell.angle_gamma   90.00
#
_symmetry.space_group_name_H-M   'P 1'
#
loop_
_entity.id
_entity.type
_entity.pdbx_description
1 polymer ?
#
loop_
_entity_poly.entity_id
_entity_poly.type
_entity_poly.pdbx_seq_one_letter_code
_entity_poly.pdbx_strand_id
1 'polypeptide(L)' 'IIIFNQTELMDPANNGIDDVLDQVGPFFQKTASVLSPGDFIQLAGAVSLTQCPGAPQVKFLLGRPPPVAAASAGLVPE' A
#
# COMPACT_ATOMS: atom_id res chain seq x y z
N ILE A 1 -3.44 5.55 -1.14
CA ILE A 1 -4.50 4.69 -0.58
C ILE A 1 -4.51 4.57 0.94
N ILE A 2 -3.45 4.10 1.63
CA ILE A 2 -3.49 3.90 3.11
C ILE A 2 -3.70 5.19 3.93
N ILE A 3 -3.31 6.37 3.41
CA ILE A 3 -3.48 7.66 4.09
C ILE A 3 -4.84 8.30 3.80
N PHE A 4 -5.26 8.31 2.53
CA PHE A 4 -6.54 8.89 2.09
C PHE A 4 -7.55 7.78 1.77
N ASN A 5 -7.63 6.76 2.62
CA ASN A 5 -8.44 5.56 2.36
C ASN A 5 -9.94 5.87 2.23
N GLN A 6 -10.46 6.80 3.04
CA GLN A 6 -11.85 7.27 2.98
C GLN A 6 -12.24 7.88 1.63
N THR A 7 -11.26 8.35 0.84
CA THR A 7 -11.50 8.91 -0.49
C THR A 7 -11.15 7.90 -1.58
N GLU A 8 -9.96 7.31 -1.52
CA GLU A 8 -9.47 6.42 -2.59
C GLU A 8 -10.22 5.08 -2.66
N LEU A 9 -10.78 4.58 -1.55
CA LEU A 9 -11.61 3.36 -1.54
C LEU A 9 -13.03 3.59 -2.08
N MET A 10 -13.43 4.84 -2.33
CA MET A 10 -14.71 5.15 -2.97
C MET A 10 -14.67 4.95 -4.50
N ASP A 11 -13.47 4.78 -5.08
CA ASP A 11 -13.32 4.38 -6.48
C ASP A 11 -13.75 2.90 -6.63
N PRO A 12 -14.77 2.58 -7.47
CA PRO A 12 -15.23 1.20 -7.66
C PRO A 12 -14.11 0.22 -8.05
N ALA A 13 -13.08 0.68 -8.77
CA ALA A 13 -11.94 -0.14 -9.16
C ALA A 13 -11.04 -0.56 -7.97
N ASN A 14 -11.21 0.06 -6.79
CA ASN A 14 -10.51 -0.31 -5.55
C ASN A 14 -11.34 -1.19 -4.60
N ASN A 15 -12.48 -1.72 -5.04
CA ASN A 15 -13.35 -2.55 -4.20
C ASN A 15 -12.59 -3.78 -3.64
N GLY A 16 -12.67 -4.00 -2.33
CA GLY A 16 -11.96 -5.07 -1.61
C GLY A 16 -10.54 -4.76 -1.15
N ILE A 17 -10.00 -3.57 -1.45
CA ILE A 17 -8.67 -3.16 -0.94
C ILE A 17 -8.71 -2.78 0.55
N ASP A 18 -9.89 -2.47 1.10
CA ASP A 18 -10.14 -2.28 2.52
C ASP A 18 -9.73 -3.51 3.35
N ASP A 19 -10.04 -4.73 2.89
CA ASP A 19 -9.69 -5.97 3.59
C ASP A 19 -8.19 -6.07 3.89
N VAL A 20 -7.32 -5.76 2.92
CA VAL A 20 -5.87 -5.83 3.12
C VAL A 20 -5.38 -4.66 3.97
N LEU A 21 -5.98 -3.47 3.83
CA LEU A 21 -5.62 -2.31 4.65
C LEU A 21 -5.93 -2.54 6.13
N ASP A 22 -7.01 -3.23 6.45
CA ASP A 22 -7.35 -3.62 7.82
C ASP A 22 -6.34 -4.63 8.39
N GLN A 23 -5.86 -5.56 7.57
CA GLN A 23 -4.86 -6.55 8.00
C GLN A 23 -3.47 -5.96 8.21
N VAL A 24 -3.01 -5.09 7.28
CA VAL A 24 -1.64 -4.53 7.34
C VAL A 24 -1.57 -3.22 8.13
N GLY A 25 -2.71 -2.56 8.36
CA GLY A 25 -2.82 -1.28 9.06
C GLY A 25 -2.15 -1.26 10.43
N PRO A 26 -2.34 -2.26 11.31
CA PRO A 26 -1.67 -2.30 12.62
C PRO A 26 -0.13 -2.33 12.50
N PHE A 27 0.42 -2.98 11.46
CA PHE A 27 1.86 -3.00 11.22
C PHE A 27 2.37 -1.67 10.67
N PHE A 28 1.58 -1.00 9.81
CA PHE A 28 1.89 0.37 9.41
C PHE A 28 1.96 1.29 10.64
N GLN A 29 0.94 1.28 11.50
CA GLN A 29 0.91 2.12 12.71
C GLN A 29 2.11 1.84 13.63
N LYS A 30 2.50 0.57 13.80
CA LYS A 30 3.68 0.20 14.60
C LYS A 30 5.00 0.70 14.00
N THR A 31 5.07 0.86 12.68
CA THR A 31 6.29 1.22 11.95
C THR A 31 6.30 2.66 11.44
N ALA A 32 5.22 3.42 11.66
CA ALA A 32 5.00 4.76 11.09
C ALA A 32 6.03 5.81 11.55
N SER A 33 6.78 5.54 12.63
CA SER A 33 7.89 6.40 13.08
C SER A 33 9.16 6.26 12.23
N VAL A 34 9.30 5.18 11.46
CA VAL A 34 10.52 4.85 10.69
C VAL A 34 10.26 4.59 9.21
N LEU A 35 9.03 4.24 8.83
CA LEU A 35 8.63 4.01 7.44
C LEU A 35 7.55 5.00 7.01
N SER A 36 7.73 5.57 5.83
CA SER A 36 6.66 6.32 5.17
C SER A 36 5.55 5.37 4.71
N PRO A 37 4.32 5.86 4.48
CA PRO A 37 3.22 5.03 4.03
C PRO A 37 3.51 4.31 2.70
N GLY A 38 4.17 5.01 1.78
CA GLY A 38 4.59 4.45 0.49
C GLY A 38 5.68 3.39 0.64
N ASP A 39 6.65 3.61 1.53
CA ASP A 39 7.70 2.63 1.81
C ASP A 39 7.14 1.37 2.47
N PHE A 40 6.20 1.53 3.41
CA PHE A 40 5.53 0.41 4.05
C PHE A 40 4.78 -0.47 3.03
N ILE A 41 3.95 0.12 2.16
CA ILE A 41 3.19 -0.63 1.15
C ILE A 41 4.13 -1.41 0.22
N GLN A 42 5.20 -0.77 -0.25
CA GLN A 42 6.14 -1.38 -1.19
C GLN A 42 6.99 -2.47 -0.55
N LEU A 43 7.36 -2.30 0.72
CA LEU A 43 8.02 -3.33 1.49
C LEU A 43 7.09 -4.52 1.74
N ALA A 44 5.85 -4.26 2.16
CA ALA A 44 4.85 -5.30 2.40
C ALA A 44 4.60 -6.14 1.14
N GLY A 45 4.43 -5.50 -0.03
CA GLY A 45 4.28 -6.21 -1.31
C GLY A 45 5.50 -7.05 -1.68
N ALA A 46 6.72 -6.51 -1.50
CA ALA A 46 7.95 -7.23 -1.77
C ALA A 46 8.11 -8.46 -0.85
N VAL A 47 7.78 -8.32 0.45
CA VAL A 47 7.79 -9.41 1.43
C VAL A 47 6.72 -10.46 1.09
N SER A 48 5.51 -10.07 0.72
CA SER A 48 4.45 -11.01 0.34
C SER A 48 4.88 -11.92 -0.81
N LEU A 49 5.60 -11.39 -1.79
CA LEU A 49 6.10 -12.17 -2.93
C LEU A 49 7.18 -13.18 -2.54
N THR A 50 7.91 -13.02 -1.44
CA THR A 50 8.89 -14.04 -1.00
C THR A 50 8.23 -15.35 -0.59
N GLN A 51 6.92 -15.31 -0.30
CA GLN A 51 6.13 -16.49 0.07
C GLN A 51 5.57 -17.23 -1.16
N CYS A 52 5.79 -16.71 -2.38
CA CYS A 52 5.29 -17.30 -3.62
C CYS A 52 6.44 -18.04 -4.36
N PRO A 53 6.41 -19.38 -4.46
CA PRO A 53 7.43 -20.13 -5.20
C PRO A 53 7.57 -19.65 -6.64
N GLY A 54 8.80 -19.34 -7.08
CA GLY A 54 9.09 -18.86 -8.42
C GLY A 54 8.93 -17.35 -8.61
N ALA A 55 8.49 -16.60 -7.59
CA ALA A 55 8.47 -15.14 -7.66
C ALA A 55 9.90 -14.57 -7.77
N PRO A 56 10.07 -13.43 -8.49
CA PRO A 56 11.35 -12.76 -8.56
C PRO A 56 11.71 -12.12 -7.21
N GLN A 57 13.01 -11.93 -6.98
CA GLN A 57 13.46 -11.09 -5.88
C GLN A 57 13.25 -9.61 -6.24
N VAL A 58 12.20 -9.02 -5.69
CA VAL A 58 11.87 -7.60 -5.92
C VAL A 58 12.93 -6.70 -5.28
N LYS A 59 13.48 -5.77 -6.06
CA LYS A 59 14.36 -4.72 -5.53
C LYS A 59 13.54 -3.76 -4.69
N PHE A 60 13.93 -3.58 -3.43
CA PHE A 60 13.32 -2.60 -2.55
C PHE A 60 14.21 -1.36 -2.40
N LEU A 61 13.62 -0.19 -2.61
CA LEU A 61 14.22 1.12 -2.35
C LEU A 61 13.29 1.87 -1.38
N LEU A 62 13.87 2.68 -0.50
CA LEU A 62 13.17 3.48 0.50
C LEU A 62 13.39 4.98 0.27
N GLY A 63 12.57 5.81 0.92
CA GLY A 63 12.63 7.27 0.82
C GLY A 63 11.44 7.90 0.10
N ARG A 64 10.29 7.20 0.00
CA ARG A 64 9.08 7.80 -0.58
C ARG A 64 8.52 8.89 0.32
N PRO A 65 8.27 10.11 -0.17
CA PRO A 65 7.65 11.16 0.65
C PRO A 65 6.20 10.80 1.01
N PRO A 66 5.66 11.35 2.11
CA PRO A 66 4.23 11.24 2.42
C PRO A 66 3.36 11.79 1.26
N PRO A 67 2.21 11.17 0.96
CA PRO A 67 1.30 11.65 -0.07
C PRO A 67 0.68 13.00 0.33
N VAL A 68 0.49 13.90 -0.64
CA VAL A 68 -0.02 15.26 -0.40
C VAL A 68 -1.52 15.43 -0.69
N ALA A 69 -2.11 14.49 -1.45
CA ALA A 69 -3.53 14.49 -1.79
C ALA A 69 -3.99 13.06 -2.12
N ALA A 70 -5.30 12.83 -2.05
CA ALA A 70 -5.93 11.62 -2.55
C ALA A 70 -5.81 11.54 -4.09
N ALA A 71 -5.70 10.33 -4.63
CA ALA A 71 -5.81 10.12 -6.06
C ALA A 71 -7.24 10.41 -6.57
N SER A 72 -7.36 10.92 -7.80
CA SER A 72 -8.65 11.01 -8.48
C SER A 72 -9.14 9.62 -8.91
N ALA A 73 -10.46 9.42 -8.91
CA ALA A 73 -11.06 8.16 -9.37
C ALA A 73 -10.79 7.90 -10.87
N GLY A 74 -10.80 6.62 -11.27
CA GLY A 74 -10.62 6.18 -12.65
C GLY A 74 -9.16 6.08 -13.10
N LEU A 75 -8.20 6.16 -12.18
CA LEU A 75 -6.78 5.92 -12.45
C LEU A 75 -6.39 4.43 -12.32
N VAL A 76 -7.25 3.63 -11.70
CA VAL A 76 -7.10 2.17 -11.56
C VAL A 76 -7.89 1.49 -12.68
N PRO A 77 -7.31 0.53 -13.43
CA PRO A 77 -8.04 -0.24 -14.43
C PRO A 77 -9.16 -1.11 -13.82
N GLU A 78 -10.26 -1.27 -14.56
CA GLU A 78 -11.35 -2.23 -14.27
C GLU A 78 -11.16 -3.56 -15.01
#